data_AF-A0AAU5KN73-F1
#
_entry.id   AF-A0AAU5KN73-F1
#
_cell.length_a   1.000
_cell.length_b   1.000
_cell.length_c   1.000
_cell.angle_alpha   90.00
_cell.angle_beta   90.00
_cell.angle_gamma   90.00
#
_symmetry.space_group_name_H-M   'P 1'
#
loop_
_entity.id
_entity.type
_entity.pdbx_description
1 polymer ?
#
loop_
_entity_poly.entity_id
_entity_poly.type
_entity_poly.pdbx_seq_one_letter_code
_entity_poly.pdbx_strand_id
1 'polypeptide(L)'
;MSARDVRVCFIGDSFVQGVGDPEYRGWVGRVLQAGRGDLTAFNLGIRRNTSEDVLRRCWPEVTGRTVPGADNRLVVSVGSNDTVEEDGSVRVETARCLENLAALLDGSRRRTIAALVVGPPPVVDAGPWQAWLADPPRH
;
A
#
# COMPACT_ATOMS: atom_id res chain seq x y z
N MET A 1 -8.69 -21.36 -24.92
CA MET A 1 -7.73 -20.38 -24.36
C MET A 1 -7.44 -20.83 -22.95
N SER A 2 -6.22 -21.29 -22.61
CA SER A 2 -5.95 -21.60 -21.21
C SER A 2 -6.07 -20.30 -20.41
N ALA A 3 -6.75 -20.34 -19.26
CA ALA A 3 -6.84 -19.19 -18.37
C ALA A 3 -5.41 -18.72 -18.07
N ARG A 4 -5.18 -17.41 -18.23
CA ARG A 4 -3.89 -16.79 -17.94
C ARG A 4 -3.67 -16.87 -16.42
N ASP A 5 -2.61 -17.53 -15.95
CA ASP A 5 -2.26 -17.55 -14.52
C ASP A 5 -1.81 -16.14 -14.12
N VAL A 6 -2.73 -15.38 -13.53
CA VAL A 6 -2.49 -14.01 -13.05
C VAL A 6 -2.23 -14.06 -11.55
N ARG A 7 -1.07 -13.56 -11.14
CA ARG A 7 -0.65 -13.51 -9.73
C ARG A 7 -0.38 -12.08 -9.34
N VAL A 8 -1.13 -11.55 -8.38
CA VAL A 8 -1.05 -10.14 -7.99
C VAL A 8 -0.64 -10.02 -6.52
N CYS A 9 0.50 -9.38 -6.28
CA CYS A 9 0.92 -8.97 -4.95
C CYS A 9 0.46 -7.53 -4.69
N PHE A 10 -0.33 -7.31 -3.64
CA PHE A 10 -0.69 -5.98 -3.16
C PHE A 10 0.20 -5.65 -1.97
N ILE A 11 1.12 -4.70 -2.10
CA ILE A 11 2.08 -4.35 -1.06
C ILE A 11 1.88 -2.89 -0.60
N GLY A 12 1.96 -2.69 0.71
CA GLY A 12 1.75 -1.38 1.28
C GLY A 12 1.56 -1.41 2.78
N ASP A 13 0.73 -0.49 3.26
CA ASP A 13 0.50 -0.26 4.68
C ASP A 13 -0.86 -0.78 5.17
N SER A 14 -1.40 -0.15 6.22
CA SER A 14 -2.73 -0.41 6.78
C SER A 14 -3.87 -0.33 5.77
N PHE A 15 -3.79 0.52 4.74
CA PHE A 15 -4.85 0.63 3.73
C PHE A 15 -4.88 -0.60 2.84
N VAL A 16 -3.71 -1.10 2.43
CA VAL A 16 -3.60 -2.37 1.69
C VAL A 16 -4.10 -3.53 2.53
N GLN A 17 -3.73 -3.56 3.81
CA GLN A 17 -4.18 -4.59 4.73
C GLN A 17 -5.71 -4.59 4.94
N GLY A 18 -6.38 -3.46 4.74
CA GLY A 18 -7.82 -3.32 4.96
C GLY A 18 -8.20 -3.09 6.42
N VAL A 19 -7.31 -2.46 7.20
CA VAL A 19 -7.57 -2.18 8.62
C VAL A 19 -8.78 -1.28 8.77
N GLY A 20 -9.68 -1.66 9.69
CA GLY A 20 -10.91 -0.92 9.98
C GLY A 20 -12.12 -1.34 9.14
N ASP A 21 -11.94 -2.23 8.16
CA ASP A 21 -13.06 -2.78 7.40
C ASP A 21 -13.77 -3.90 8.21
N PRO A 22 -15.04 -3.73 8.60
CA PRO A 22 -15.77 -4.76 9.36
C PRO A 22 -15.99 -6.04 8.57
N GLU A 23 -15.87 -5.98 7.24
CA GLU A 23 -15.96 -7.17 6.37
C GLU A 23 -14.63 -7.89 6.19
N TYR A 24 -13.53 -7.35 6.75
CA TYR A 24 -12.17 -7.89 6.61
C TYR A 24 -11.70 -8.07 5.15
N ARG A 25 -12.26 -7.29 4.22
CA ARG A 25 -11.92 -7.37 2.78
C ARG A 25 -10.88 -6.32 2.37
N GLY A 26 -10.95 -5.13 2.97
CA GLY A 26 -10.26 -3.94 2.48
C GLY A 26 -10.67 -3.59 1.05
N TRP A 27 -10.00 -2.60 0.46
CA TRP A 27 -10.21 -2.28 -0.95
C TRP A 27 -9.67 -3.39 -1.87
N VAL A 28 -8.62 -4.09 -1.44
CA VAL A 28 -8.03 -5.23 -2.16
C VAL A 28 -9.10 -6.30 -2.40
N GLY A 29 -9.79 -6.77 -1.35
CA GLY A 29 -10.86 -7.76 -1.48
C GLY A 29 -12.02 -7.29 -2.35
N ARG A 30 -12.37 -5.99 -2.31
CA ARG A 30 -13.41 -5.41 -3.17
C ARG A 30 -13.01 -5.36 -4.65
N VAL A 31 -11.75 -5.03 -4.95
CA VAL A 31 -11.20 -5.10 -6.32
C VAL A 31 -11.21 -6.55 -6.83
N LEU A 32 -10.82 -7.51 -5.99
CA LEU A 32 -10.87 -8.92 -6.35
C LEU A 32 -12.30 -9.40 -6.62
N GLN A 33 -13.27 -8.96 -5.81
CA GLN A 33 -14.69 -9.28 -6.00
C GLN A 33 -15.27 -8.65 -7.27
N ALA A 34 -14.88 -7.42 -7.60
CA ALA A 34 -15.31 -6.72 -8.81
C ALA A 34 -14.63 -7.24 -10.08
N GLY A 35 -13.43 -7.80 -9.94
CA GLY A 35 -12.68 -8.44 -11.01
C GLY A 35 -13.42 -9.65 -11.58
N ARG A 36 -13.20 -9.92 -12.87
CA ARG A 36 -13.73 -11.10 -13.55
C ARG A 36 -12.55 -11.96 -14.00
N GLY A 37 -12.28 -13.04 -13.29
CA GLY A 37 -11.27 -14.03 -13.67
C GLY A 37 -10.62 -14.73 -12.48
N ASP A 38 -10.07 -15.92 -12.74
CA ASP A 38 -9.24 -16.64 -11.78
C ASP A 38 -7.88 -15.94 -11.67
N LEU A 39 -7.64 -15.28 -10.55
CA LEU A 39 -6.34 -14.70 -10.21
C LEU A 39 -5.97 -15.08 -8.79
N THR A 40 -4.67 -15.29 -8.56
CA THR A 40 -4.14 -15.52 -7.21
C THR A 40 -3.67 -14.19 -6.63
N ALA A 41 -4.30 -13.73 -5.56
CA ALA A 41 -3.94 -12.48 -4.91
C ALA A 41 -3.21 -12.72 -3.58
N PHE A 42 -2.22 -11.89 -3.30
CA PHE A 42 -1.49 -11.86 -2.05
C PHE A 42 -1.60 -10.46 -1.44
N ASN A 43 -2.29 -10.36 -0.30
CA ASN A 43 -2.32 -9.12 0.48
C ASN A 43 -1.09 -9.08 1.40
N LEU A 44 -0.20 -8.13 1.14
CA LEU A 44 1.06 -7.90 1.85
C LEU A 44 1.05 -6.53 2.55
N GLY A 45 -0.10 -6.06 3.01
CA GLY A 45 -0.22 -4.84 3.81
C GLY A 45 0.24 -5.06 5.25
N ILE A 46 1.03 -4.12 5.78
CA ILE A 46 1.48 -4.13 7.18
C ILE A 46 1.22 -2.76 7.80
N ARG A 47 0.49 -2.71 8.93
CA ARG A 47 0.24 -1.47 9.68
C ARG A 47 1.52 -0.66 9.91
N ARG A 48 1.39 0.66 9.83
CA ARG A 48 2.45 1.66 10.10
C ARG A 48 3.67 1.64 9.17
N ASN A 49 3.72 0.75 8.18
CA ASN A 49 4.83 0.70 7.23
C ASN A 49 4.90 1.96 6.37
N THR A 50 6.10 2.54 6.31
CA THR A 50 6.47 3.64 5.42
C THR A 50 6.90 3.11 4.05
N SER A 51 7.18 4.00 3.09
CA SER A 51 7.80 3.61 1.82
C SER A 51 9.18 2.95 2.00
N GLU A 52 9.95 3.31 3.04
CA GLU A 52 11.23 2.67 3.34
C GLU A 52 11.07 1.23 3.83
N ASP A 53 10.08 0.99 4.70
CA ASP A 53 9.77 -0.35 5.19
C ASP A 53 9.32 -1.26 4.04
N VAL A 54 8.46 -0.74 3.17
CA VAL A 54 7.98 -1.46 1.98
C VAL A 54 9.13 -1.74 1.01
N LEU A 55 10.01 -0.78 0.74
CA LEU A 55 11.18 -0.98 -0.11
C LEU A 55 12.07 -2.13 0.42
N ARG A 56 12.33 -2.14 1.73
CA ARG A 56 13.18 -3.14 2.39
C ARG A 56 12.63 -4.56 2.25
N ARG A 57 11.32 -4.74 2.37
CA ARG A 57 10.68 -6.08 2.42
C ARG A 57 10.09 -6.57 1.10
N CYS A 58 9.92 -5.68 0.11
CA CYS A 58 9.21 -6.00 -1.13
C CYS A 58 9.72 -7.27 -1.79
N TRP A 59 11.02 -7.37 -2.09
CA TRP A 59 11.55 -8.51 -2.85
C TRP A 59 11.61 -9.82 -2.06
N PRO A 60 12.03 -9.83 -0.77
CA PRO A 60 11.92 -11.02 0.08
C PRO A 60 10.50 -11.61 0.10
N GLU A 61 9.46 -10.77 0.11
CA GLU A 61 8.08 -11.24 0.13
C GLU A 61 7.55 -11.60 -1.26
N VAL A 62 7.74 -10.73 -2.26
CA VAL A 62 7.11 -10.89 -3.58
C VAL A 62 7.70 -12.07 -4.35
N THR A 63 9.00 -12.33 -4.23
CA THR A 63 9.68 -13.34 -5.07
C THR A 63 9.07 -14.73 -4.92
N GLY A 64 8.81 -15.18 -3.68
CA GLY A 64 8.20 -16.50 -3.42
C GLY A 64 6.72 -16.63 -3.85
N ARG A 65 6.10 -15.53 -4.29
CA ARG A 65 4.70 -15.48 -4.72
C ARG A 65 4.56 -15.38 -6.23
N THR A 66 5.67 -15.16 -6.94
CA THR A 66 5.73 -15.17 -8.42
C THR A 66 6.04 -16.54 -8.97
N VAL A 67 5.63 -16.80 -10.22
CA VAL A 67 5.95 -18.02 -10.96
C VAL A 67 6.55 -17.64 -12.33
N PRO A 68 7.66 -18.26 -12.75
CA PRO A 68 8.19 -18.07 -14.10
C PRO A 68 7.15 -18.40 -15.17
N GLY A 69 6.94 -17.48 -16.12
CA GLY A 69 5.96 -17.64 -17.22
C GLY A 69 4.52 -17.25 -16.88
N ALA A 70 4.19 -16.98 -15.61
CA ALA A 70 2.90 -16.42 -15.21
C ALA A 70 2.82 -14.90 -15.46
N ASP A 71 1.60 -14.35 -15.47
CA ASP A 71 1.37 -12.90 -15.46
C ASP A 71 1.50 -12.38 -14.02
N ASN A 72 2.75 -12.11 -13.63
CA ASN A 72 3.09 -11.59 -12.31
C ASN A 72 2.89 -10.08 -12.25
N ARG A 73 2.13 -9.61 -11.26
CA ARG A 73 1.80 -8.19 -11.07
C ARG A 73 2.09 -7.74 -9.64
N LEU A 74 2.47 -6.48 -9.50
CA LEU A 74 2.69 -5.80 -8.23
C LEU A 74 1.83 -4.55 -8.17
N VAL A 75 1.03 -4.41 -7.12
CA VAL A 75 0.30 -3.19 -6.82
C VAL A 75 0.90 -2.58 -5.57
N VAL A 76 1.44 -1.36 -5.69
CA VAL A 76 2.10 -0.64 -4.61
C VAL A 76 1.19 0.48 -4.12
N SER A 77 0.95 0.56 -2.81
CA SER A 77 0.27 1.69 -2.18
C SER A 77 0.97 2.06 -0.87
N VAL A 78 1.64 3.21 -0.86
CA VAL A 78 2.49 3.71 0.23
C VAL A 78 2.37 5.23 0.32
N GLY A 79 2.97 5.84 1.34
CA GLY A 79 3.08 7.29 1.49
C GLY A 79 2.23 7.87 2.61
N SER A 80 1.14 7.21 3.04
CA SER A 80 0.34 7.75 4.15
C SER A 80 1.10 7.76 5.47
N ASN A 81 1.94 6.75 5.71
CA ASN A 81 2.73 6.65 6.93
C ASN A 81 4.02 7.46 6.87
N ASP A 82 4.47 7.83 5.67
CA ASP A 82 5.63 8.68 5.43
C ASP A 82 5.37 10.10 5.93
N THR A 83 4.15 10.61 5.72
CA THR A 83 3.73 11.96 6.11
C THR A 83 3.32 12.12 7.57
N VAL A 84 3.31 11.03 8.36
CA VAL A 84 2.99 11.13 9.79
C VAL A 84 4.12 11.87 10.49
N GLU A 85 3.78 12.87 11.30
CA GLU A 85 4.75 13.59 12.13
C GLU A 85 5.07 12.79 13.39
N GLU A 86 6.37 12.57 13.65
CA GLU A 86 6.92 12.00 14.87
C GLU A 86 8.09 12.90 15.30
N ASP A 87 8.09 13.37 16.56
CA ASP A 87 9.16 14.25 17.11
C ASP A 87 9.44 15.54 16.31
N GLY A 88 8.42 16.11 15.66
CA GLY A 88 8.50 17.37 14.94
C GLY A 88 9.01 17.26 13.50
N SER A 89 9.17 16.05 12.98
CA SER A 89 9.47 15.80 11.57
C SER A 89 8.58 14.68 11.01
N VAL A 90 8.40 14.68 9.68
CA VAL A 90 7.73 13.56 9.01
C VAL A 90 8.63 12.32 9.04
N ARG A 91 8.02 11.14 9.15
CA ARG A 91 8.76 9.86 9.22
C ARG A 91 9.62 9.60 8.00
N VAL A 92 9.16 10.01 6.81
CA VAL A 92 9.94 9.95 5.56
C VAL A 92 9.64 11.18 4.72
N GLU A 93 10.69 11.90 4.32
CA GLU A 93 10.54 13.08 3.46
C GLU A 93 9.95 12.74 2.09
N THR A 94 9.25 13.69 1.47
CA THR A 94 8.58 13.48 0.18
C THR A 94 9.56 13.06 -0.92
N ALA A 95 10.73 13.71 -1.01
CA ALA A 95 11.76 13.35 -1.99
C ALA A 95 12.22 11.89 -1.81
N ARG A 96 12.43 11.48 -0.55
CA ARG A 96 12.82 10.12 -0.20
C ARG A 96 11.73 9.11 -0.53
N CYS A 97 10.47 9.42 -0.28
CA CYS A 97 9.33 8.58 -0.67
C CYS A 97 9.29 8.36 -2.19
N LEU A 98 9.55 9.40 -2.99
CA LEU A 98 9.61 9.29 -4.45
C LEU A 98 10.79 8.43 -4.93
N GLU A 99 11.97 8.57 -4.31
CA GLU A 99 13.13 7.69 -4.56
C GLU A 99 12.80 6.23 -4.26
N ASN A 100 12.16 5.96 -3.13
CA ASN A 100 11.77 4.61 -2.73
C ASN A 100 10.78 4.00 -3.73
N LEU A 101 9.80 4.78 -4.18
CA LEU A 101 8.84 4.35 -5.18
C LEU A 101 9.52 4.06 -6.53
N ALA A 102 10.43 4.92 -6.97
CA ALA A 102 11.21 4.70 -8.18
C ALA A 102 12.02 3.39 -8.09
N ALA A 103 12.68 3.14 -6.96
CA ALA A 103 13.44 1.91 -6.73
C ALA A 103 12.57 0.64 -6.77
N LEU A 104 11.33 0.70 -6.25
CA LEU A 104 10.34 -0.38 -6.34
C LEU A 104 9.92 -0.66 -7.80
N LEU A 105 9.63 0.39 -8.57
CA LEU A 105 9.23 0.26 -9.97
C LEU A 105 10.36 -0.29 -10.84
N ASP A 106 11.58 0.20 -10.64
CA ASP A 106 12.78 -0.32 -11.29
C ASP A 106 13.04 -1.79 -10.93
N GLY A 107 12.87 -2.14 -9.66
CA GLY A 107 13.00 -3.52 -9.19
C GLY A 107 11.95 -4.46 -9.79
N SER A 108 10.74 -3.96 -10.03
CA SER A 108 9.65 -4.68 -10.70
C SER A 108 9.99 -4.94 -12.16
N ARG A 109 10.44 -3.90 -12.87
CA ARG A 109 10.87 -3.98 -14.28
C ARG A 109 11.98 -5.00 -14.47
N ARG A 110 13.01 -4.98 -13.62
CA ARG A 110 14.14 -5.95 -13.67
C ARG A 110 13.70 -7.40 -13.46
N ARG A 111 12.56 -7.63 -12.82
CA ARG A 111 12.00 -8.96 -12.54
C ARG A 111 10.88 -9.36 -13.49
N THR A 112 10.57 -8.53 -14.49
CA THR A 112 9.47 -8.75 -15.43
C THR A 112 8.12 -8.87 -14.70
N ILE A 113 7.92 -8.06 -13.65
CA ILE A 113 6.68 -7.97 -12.89
C ILE A 113 6.00 -6.66 -13.29
N ALA A 114 4.75 -6.73 -13.76
CA ALA A 114 3.99 -5.55 -14.16
C ALA A 114 3.54 -4.77 -12.91
N ALA A 115 3.94 -3.51 -12.78
CA ALA A 115 3.67 -2.70 -11.60
C ALA A 115 2.56 -1.66 -11.83
N LEU A 116 1.74 -1.43 -10.81
CA LEU A 116 0.77 -0.34 -10.71
C LEU A 116 0.94 0.35 -9.36
N VAL A 117 0.85 1.68 -9.34
CA VAL A 117 0.86 2.47 -8.09
C VAL A 117 -0.55 2.98 -7.83
N VAL A 118 -1.03 2.82 -6.60
CA VAL A 118 -2.30 3.36 -6.11
C VAL A 118 -1.97 4.32 -4.99
N GLY A 119 -2.31 5.60 -5.18
CA GLY A 119 -2.10 6.63 -4.15
C GLY A 119 -2.91 6.32 -2.88
N PRO A 120 -2.46 6.82 -1.71
CA PRO A 120 -3.22 6.66 -0.47
C PRO A 120 -4.58 7.38 -0.60
N PRO A 121 -5.63 6.87 0.07
CA PRO A 121 -6.89 7.60 0.15
C PRO A 121 -6.67 8.94 0.90
N PRO A 122 -7.53 9.96 0.68
CA PRO A 122 -7.47 11.18 1.47
C PRO A 122 -7.60 10.84 2.96
N VAL A 123 -6.57 11.18 3.74
CA VAL A 123 -6.62 11.09 5.19
C VAL A 123 -7.00 12.48 5.70
N VAL A 124 -8.24 12.62 6.19
CA VAL A 124 -8.62 13.85 6.90
C VAL A 124 -7.94 13.77 8.25
N ASP A 125 -6.91 14.60 8.44
CA ASP A 125 -6.38 14.82 9.77
C ASP A 125 -7.48 15.48 10.57
N ALA A 126 -8.05 14.74 11.52
CA ALA A 126 -9.11 15.25 12.34
C ALA A 126 -8.44 16.23 13.30
N GLY A 127 -8.41 17.50 12.89
CA GLY A 127 -7.79 18.61 13.64
C GLY A 127 -8.21 18.59 15.11
N PRO A 128 -7.44 19.23 16.00
CA PRO A 128 -7.43 18.92 17.42
C PRO A 128 -8.80 19.17 18.06
N TRP A 129 -9.64 18.14 18.15
CA TRP A 129 -10.86 18.15 18.96
C TRP A 129 -10.52 18.46 20.42
N GLN A 130 -9.27 18.19 20.81
CA GLN A 130 -8.67 18.56 22.10
C GLN A 130 -8.66 20.08 22.33
N ALA A 131 -8.47 20.91 21.30
CA ALA A 131 -8.53 22.37 21.43
C ALA A 131 -9.97 22.87 21.63
N TRP A 132 -10.95 22.24 20.97
CA TRP A 132 -12.37 22.58 21.12
C TRP A 132 -12.93 22.18 22.49
N LEU A 133 -12.44 21.09 23.08
CA LEU A 133 -12.74 20.69 24.46
C LEU A 133 -12.02 21.56 25.50
N ALA A 134 -10.86 22.13 25.17
CA ALA A 134 -10.08 22.97 26.07
C ALA A 134 -10.63 24.40 26.20
N ASP A 135 -11.26 24.95 25.15
CA ASP A 135 -11.85 26.30 25.16
C ASP A 135 -13.12 26.39 24.29
N PRO A 136 -14.27 25.90 24.78
CA PRO A 136 -15.52 26.03 24.06
C PRO A 136 -15.97 27.50 24.02
N PRO A 137 -16.47 28.02 22.88
CA PRO A 137 -16.90 29.40 22.76
C PRO A 137 -18.03 29.69 23.75
N ARG A 138 -17.85 30.75 24.54
CA ARG A 138 -18.86 31.22 25.49
C ARG A 138 -19.97 31.95 24.73
N HIS A 139 -21.20 31.46 24.86
CA HIS A 139 -22.41 32.17 24.44
C HIS A 139 -22.66 33.43 25.28
#